data_AF-A0A6A7XXW1-F1
#
_entry.id   AF-A0A6A7XXW1-F1
#
_cell.length_a   1.000
_cell.length_b   1.000
_cell.length_c   1.000
_cell.angle_alpha   90.00
_cell.angle_beta   90.00
_cell.angle_gamma   90.00
#
_symmetry.space_group_name_H-M   'P 1'
#
loop_
_entity.id
_entity.type
_entity.pdbx_description
1 polymer ?
#
loop_
_entity_poly.entity_id
_entity_poly.type
_entity_poly.pdbx_seq_one_letter_code
_entity_poly.pdbx_strand_id
1 'polypeptide(L)' 'MSDFVVALGLVLAIEGTLYAAAPGSLKRMMQRAIETPETALRIGGIVALALGVALVWVVRG' A
#
# COMPACT_ATOMS: atom_id res chain seq x y z
N MET A 1 -10.09 17.59 -9.14
CA MET A 1 -9.26 16.87 -10.13
C MET A 1 -7.79 16.78 -9.71
N SER A 2 -7.23 17.79 -9.02
CA SER A 2 -5.86 17.75 -8.46
C SER A 2 -5.64 16.63 -7.45
N ASP A 3 -6.63 16.36 -6.59
CA ASP A 3 -6.49 15.38 -5.50
C ASP A 3 -6.14 13.96 -5.96
N PHE A 4 -6.70 13.52 -7.09
CA PHE A 4 -6.37 12.21 -7.65
C PHE A 4 -4.91 12.15 -8.13
N VAL A 5 -4.45 13.21 -8.79
CA VAL A 5 -3.05 13.33 -9.25
C VAL A 5 -2.10 13.38 -8.05
N VAL A 6 -2.47 14.09 -7.00
CA VAL A 6 -1.70 14.13 -5.73
C VAL A 6 -1.65 12.75 -5.08
N ALA A 7 -2.78 12.05 -4.98
CA ALA A 7 -2.82 10.70 -4.42
C ALA A 7 -1.94 9.73 -5.22
N LEU A 8 -1.99 9.80 -6.56
CA LEU A 8 -1.12 9.01 -7.42
C LEU A 8 0.36 9.34 -7.21
N GLY A 9 0.70 10.63 -7.13
CA GLY A 9 2.07 11.08 -6.85
C GLY A 9 2.58 10.59 -5.51
N LEU A 10 1.75 10.61 -4.47
CA LEU A 10 2.09 10.11 -3.13
C LEU A 10 2.33 8.60 -3.12
N VAL A 11 1.48 7.81 -3.80
CA VAL A 11 1.69 6.35 -3.92
C VAL A 11 3.04 6.06 -4.57
N LEU A 12 3.37 6.74 -5.68
CA LEU A 12 4.65 6.57 -6.36
C LEU A 12 5.84 6.99 -5.50
N ALA A 13 5.74 8.12 -4.77
CA ALA A 13 6.80 8.59 -3.90
C ALA A 13 7.04 7.64 -2.72
N ILE A 14 5.98 7.11 -2.11
CA ILE A 14 6.08 6.18 -0.97
C ILE A 14 6.67 4.84 -1.44
N GLU A 15 6.15 4.28 -2.52
CA GLU A 15 6.69 3.06 -3.14
C GLU A 15 8.17 3.24 -3.51
N GLY A 16 8.49 4.30 -4.27
CA GLY A 16 9.87 4.63 -4.66
C GLY A 16 10.82 4.78 -3.48
N THR A 17 10.36 5.39 -2.39
CA THR A 17 11.14 5.52 -1.15
C THR A 17 11.43 4.16 -0.53
N LEU A 18 10.47 3.23 -0.50
CA LEU A 18 10.69 1.87 0.00
C LEU A 18 11.73 1.11 -0.83
N TYR A 19 11.68 1.24 -2.17
CA TYR A 19 12.69 0.66 -3.06
C TYR A 19 14.09 1.27 -2.82
N ALA A 20 14.18 2.58 -2.61
CA ALA A 20 15.46 3.26 -2.43
C ALA A 20 16.07 3.08 -1.03
N ALA A 21 15.26 3.19 0.02
CA ALA A 21 15.72 3.18 1.41
C ALA A 21 15.95 1.77 1.96
N ALA A 22 15.14 0.79 1.53
CA ALA A 22 15.18 -0.56 2.10
C ALA A 22 14.90 -1.68 1.07
N PRO A 23 15.66 -1.76 -0.05
CA PRO A 23 15.41 -2.72 -1.12
C PRO A 23 15.44 -4.18 -0.65
N GLY A 24 16.32 -4.52 0.30
CA GLY A 24 16.43 -5.88 0.84
C GLY A 24 15.19 -6.31 1.64
N SER A 25 14.61 -5.39 2.41
CA SER A 25 13.37 -5.65 3.17
C SER A 25 12.19 -5.86 2.23
N LEU A 26 12.10 -5.06 1.17
CA LEU A 26 11.05 -5.18 0.17
C LEU A 26 11.14 -6.52 -0.58
N LYS A 27 12.33 -6.94 -1.01
CA LYS A 27 12.54 -8.25 -1.63
C LYS A 27 12.10 -9.40 -0.73
N ARG A 28 12.45 -9.36 0.56
CA ARG A 28 12.01 -10.38 1.54
C ARG A 28 10.50 -10.39 1.72
N MET A 29 9.86 -9.22 1.75
CA MET A 29 8.41 -9.12 1.83
C MET A 29 7.73 -9.75 0.61
N MET A 30 8.25 -9.49 -0.60
CA MET A 30 7.73 -10.09 -1.83
C MET A 30 7.88 -11.62 -1.83
N GLN A 31 9.01 -12.15 -1.35
CA GLN A 31 9.20 -13.60 -1.21
C GLN A 31 8.17 -14.22 -0.27
N ARG A 32 7.93 -13.59 0.88
CA ARG A 32 6.89 -14.04 1.82
C ARG A 32 5.49 -13.95 1.22
N ALA A 33 5.21 -12.93 0.42
CA ALA A 33 3.92 -12.79 -0.25
C ALA A 33 3.65 -13.96 -1.21
N ILE A 34 4.67 -14.45 -1.92
CA ILE A 34 4.52 -15.62 -2.81
C ILE A 34 4.14 -16.89 -2.04
N GLU A 35 4.70 -17.06 -0.84
CA GLU A 35 4.41 -18.23 0.02
C GLU A 35 3.10 -18.09 0.82
N THR A 36 2.51 -16.90 0.84
CA THR A 36 1.29 -16.63 1.60
C THR A 36 0.07 -17.13 0.83
N PRO A 37 -0.88 -17.84 1.47
CA PRO A 37 -2.12 -18.25 0.82
C PRO A 37 -2.89 -17.07 0.23
N GLU A 38 -3.45 -17.22 -0.97
CA GLU A 38 -4.21 -16.15 -1.64
C GLU A 38 -5.32 -15.57 -0.77
N THR A 39 -6.01 -16.42 -0.01
CA THR A 39 -7.10 -15.98 0.89
C THR A 39 -6.60 -15.00 1.95
N ALA A 40 -5.41 -15.24 2.52
CA ALA A 40 -4.82 -14.35 3.52
C ALA A 40 -4.40 -13.01 2.89
N LEU A 41 -3.80 -13.04 1.69
CA LEU A 41 -3.50 -11.83 0.92
C LEU A 41 -4.76 -11.02 0.59
N ARG A 42 -5.84 -11.69 0.16
CA ARG A 42 -7.13 -11.05 -0.14
C ARG A 42 -7.72 -10.38 1.09
N ILE A 43 -7.77 -11.08 2.22
CA ILE A 43 -8.30 -10.52 3.47
C ILE A 43 -7.44 -9.33 3.91
N GLY A 44 -6.12 -9.46 3.90
CA GLY A 44 -5.20 -8.36 4.24
C GLY A 44 -5.40 -7.14 3.34
N GLY A 45 -5.56 -7.36 2.04
CA GLY A 45 -5.84 -6.30 1.06
C GLY A 45 -7.18 -5.61 1.30
N ILE A 46 -8.24 -6.37 1.57
CA ILE A 46 -9.57 -5.81 1.88
C ILE A 46 -9.53 -4.96 3.16
N VAL A 47 -8.84 -5.45 4.21
CA VAL A 47 -8.67 -4.70 5.46
C VAL A 47 -7.88 -3.41 5.22
N ALA A 48 -6.77 -3.47 4.48
CA ALA A 48 -5.98 -2.29 4.14
C ALA A 48 -6.78 -1.26 3.32
N LEU A 49 -7.58 -1.73 2.35
CA LEU A 49 -8.48 -0.89 1.56
C LEU A 49 -9.51 -0.20 2.46
N ALA A 50 -10.19 -0.95 3.33
CA ALA A 50 -11.22 -0.41 4.22
C ALA A 50 -10.64 0.64 5.17
N LEU A 51 -9.45 0.39 5.74
CA LEU A 51 -8.75 1.35 6.60
C LEU A 51 -8.32 2.60 5.82
N GLY A 52 -7.81 2.45 4.60
CA GLY A 52 -7.42 3.58 3.75
C GLY A 52 -8.61 4.49 3.43
N VAL A 53 -9.75 3.91 3.06
CA VAL A 53 -11.00 4.67 2.80
C VAL A 53 -11.48 5.35 4.07
N ALA A 54 -11.52 4.64 5.20
CA ALA A 54 -11.94 5.20 6.48
C ALA A 54 -11.06 6.38 6.92
N LEU A 55 -9.73 6.27 6.75
CA LEU A 55 -8.79 7.34 7.07
C LEU A 55 -9.04 8.58 6.21
N VAL A 56 -9.18 8.41 4.90
CA VAL A 56 -9.49 9.53 4.00
C VAL A 56 -10.83 10.17 4.37
N TRP A 57 -11.83 9.37 4.71
CA TRP A 57 -13.13 9.85 5.15
C TRP A 57 -13.05 10.64 6.46
N VAL A 58 -12.25 10.22 7.44
CA VAL A 58 -12.06 10.97 8.70
C VAL A 58 -11.31 12.28 8.49
N VAL A 59 -10.35 12.33 7.57
CA VAL A 59 -9.53 13.52 7.32
C VAL A 59 -10.23 14.54 6.42
N ARG A 60 -11.09 14.08 5.50
CA ARG A 60 -11.75 14.94 4.50
C ARG A 60 -13.27 15.05 4.63
N GLY A 61 -13.91 14.19 5.42
CA GLY A 61 -15.34 14.24 5.75
C GLY A 61 -15.61 15.19 6.90
#